data_AF-A0A0D2AWH1-F1
#
_entry.id   AF-A0A0D2AWH1-F1
#
_cell.length_a   1.000
_cell.length_b   1.000
_cell.length_c   1.000
_cell.angle_alpha   90.00
_cell.angle_beta   90.00
_cell.angle_gamma   90.00
#
_symmetry.space_group_name_H-M   'P 1'
#
loop_
_entity.id
_entity.type
_entity.pdbx_description
1 polymer ?
#
loop_
_entity_poly.entity_id
_entity_poly.type
_entity_poly.pdbx_seq_one_letter_code
_entity_poly.pdbx_strand_id
1 'polypeptide(L)'
;MAGTEIYVRETRRRYRWPEVQLNLWIFIVLAGAATVLGINAWFITVQNQLNIGVPWLFTFAVITGGLTILFLIIILILAGRRMLIPGGILLGSFILFVLWVTTLIETAIQLYGNGNVNSNCNNYVNNQQYHGVSIETLAWLTQNNICSCWKASFAWSIILAVLFLWMMVLSWQVQNYDD
;
A
#
# COMPACT_ATOMS: atom_id res chain seq x y z
N MET A 1 -44.69 -4.33 -43.15
CA MET A 1 -43.43 -3.72 -42.68
C MET A 1 -42.87 -4.64 -41.61
N ALA A 2 -41.87 -5.45 -41.93
CA ALA A 2 -41.26 -6.38 -40.99
C ALA A 2 -40.35 -5.61 -40.03
N GLY A 3 -40.64 -5.70 -38.73
CA GLY A 3 -39.78 -5.11 -37.69
C GLY A 3 -38.45 -5.84 -37.64
N THR A 4 -37.36 -5.09 -37.79
CA THR A 4 -36.01 -5.59 -37.54
C THR A 4 -35.83 -5.81 -36.04
N GLU A 5 -35.93 -7.06 -35.60
CA GLU A 5 -35.46 -7.44 -34.26
C GLU A 5 -33.94 -7.28 -34.21
N ILE A 6 -33.49 -6.25 -33.50
CA ILE A 6 -32.08 -6.08 -33.16
C ILE A 6 -31.79 -7.07 -32.03
N TYR A 7 -31.23 -8.22 -32.37
CA TYR A 7 -30.65 -9.13 -31.38
C TYR A 7 -29.37 -8.50 -30.84
N VAL A 8 -29.48 -7.68 -29.78
CA VAL A 8 -28.31 -7.27 -28.99
C VAL A 8 -27.79 -8.52 -28.30
N ARG A 9 -26.82 -9.18 -28.93
CA ARG A 9 -26.09 -10.28 -28.31
C ARG A 9 -25.21 -9.64 -27.24
N GLU A 10 -25.72 -9.50 -26.02
CA GLU A 10 -24.90 -9.32 -24.82
C GLU A 10 -24.05 -10.58 -24.66
N THR A 11 -23.00 -10.68 -25.49
CA THR A 11 -21.91 -11.59 -25.23
C THR A 11 -21.28 -11.05 -23.96
N ARG A 12 -21.54 -11.73 -22.84
CA ARG A 12 -20.88 -11.49 -21.56
C ARG A 12 -19.37 -11.59 -21.81
N ARG A 13 -18.71 -10.47 -22.16
CA ARG A 13 -17.28 -10.42 -22.47
C ARG A 13 -16.56 -10.97 -21.24
N ARG A 14 -15.89 -12.12 -21.43
CA ARG A 14 -15.07 -12.72 -20.38
C ARG A 14 -13.69 -12.11 -20.51
N TYR A 15 -13.41 -11.11 -19.70
CA TYR A 15 -12.09 -10.49 -19.63
C TYR A 15 -11.03 -11.53 -19.27
N ARG A 16 -9.99 -11.64 -20.11
CA ARG A 16 -8.88 -12.57 -19.89
C ARG A 16 -7.76 -11.85 -19.16
N TRP A 17 -7.61 -12.14 -17.87
CA TRP A 17 -6.56 -11.57 -17.03
C TRP A 17 -5.29 -12.43 -17.08
N PRO A 18 -4.09 -11.83 -17.03
CA PRO A 18 -2.85 -12.59 -16.90
C PRO A 18 -2.71 -13.12 -15.47
N GLU A 19 -3.06 -14.39 -15.27
CA GLU A 19 -3.20 -15.02 -13.94
C GLU A 19 -1.93 -14.93 -13.08
N VAL A 20 -0.76 -15.22 -13.67
CA VAL A 20 0.52 -15.18 -12.94
C VAL A 20 0.85 -13.76 -12.48
N GLN A 21 0.69 -12.79 -13.38
CA GLN A 21 0.98 -11.39 -13.08
C GLN A 21 0.03 -10.83 -12.02
N LEU A 22 -1.27 -11.16 -12.11
CA LEU A 22 -2.27 -10.76 -11.12
C LEU A 22 -1.98 -11.36 -9.75
N ASN A 23 -1.64 -12.65 -9.67
CA ASN A 23 -1.35 -13.31 -8.40
C ASN A 23 -0.08 -12.76 -7.72
N LEU A 24 0.99 -12.53 -8.50
CA LEU A 24 2.20 -11.89 -7.98
C LEU A 24 1.93 -10.47 -7.50
N TRP A 25 1.12 -9.71 -8.25
CA TRP A 25 0.71 -8.38 -7.84
C TRP A 25 -0.06 -8.40 -6.51
N ILE A 26 -1.06 -9.28 -6.36
CA ILE A 26 -1.84 -9.42 -5.11
C ILE A 26 -0.91 -9.73 -3.94
N PHE A 27 0.02 -10.67 -4.11
CA PHE A 27 0.94 -11.08 -3.06
C PHE A 27 1.84 -9.92 -2.58
N ILE A 28 2.47 -9.21 -3.52
CA ILE A 28 3.38 -8.10 -3.18
C ILE A 28 2.61 -6.94 -2.56
N VAL A 29 1.43 -6.60 -3.10
CA VAL A 29 0.59 -5.53 -2.55
C VAL A 29 0.08 -5.87 -1.16
N LEU A 30 -0.31 -7.13 -0.92
CA LEU A 30 -0.72 -7.58 0.42
C LEU A 30 0.44 -7.45 1.42
N ALA A 31 1.63 -7.93 1.05
CA ALA A 31 2.81 -7.86 1.90
C ALA A 31 3.18 -6.41 2.22
N GLY A 32 3.20 -5.52 1.22
CA GLY A 32 3.50 -4.11 1.42
C GLY A 32 2.45 -3.40 2.29
N ALA A 33 1.16 -3.58 1.97
CA ALA A 33 0.07 -2.93 2.69
C ALA A 33 -0.01 -3.38 4.15
N ALA A 34 0.13 -4.69 4.41
CA ALA A 34 0.16 -5.22 5.77
C ALA A 34 1.38 -4.73 6.56
N THR A 35 2.54 -4.63 5.90
CA THR A 35 3.78 -4.11 6.53
C THR A 35 3.62 -2.64 6.94
N VAL A 36 3.17 -1.78 6.03
CA VAL A 36 2.98 -0.36 6.31
C VAL A 36 1.89 -0.16 7.38
N LEU A 37 0.77 -0.89 7.28
CA LEU A 37 -0.27 -0.86 8.30
C LEU A 37 0.28 -1.24 9.67
N GLY A 38 1.01 -2.35 9.77
CA GLY A 38 1.58 -2.83 11.03
C GLY A 38 2.57 -1.84 11.65
N ILE A 39 3.47 -1.27 10.85
CA ILE A 39 4.44 -0.26 11.31
C ILE A 39 3.71 0.96 11.87
N ASN A 40 2.72 1.50 11.14
CA ASN A 40 2.02 2.70 11.57
C ASN A 40 1.10 2.45 12.77
N ALA A 41 0.47 1.28 12.86
CA ALA A 41 -0.29 0.86 14.04
C ALA A 41 0.61 0.78 15.28
N TRP A 42 1.83 0.25 15.13
CA TRP A 42 2.81 0.21 16.21
C TRP A 42 3.25 1.62 16.63
N PHE A 43 3.48 2.54 15.68
CA PHE A 43 3.77 3.95 16.01
C PHE A 43 2.64 4.60 16.82
N ILE A 44 1.37 4.33 16.52
CA ILE A 44 0.24 4.82 17.33
C ILE A 44 0.36 4.32 18.78
N THR A 45 0.67 3.04 18.98
CA THR A 45 0.91 2.49 20.34
C THR A 45 2.07 3.18 21.04
N VAL A 46 3.18 3.45 20.34
CA VAL A 46 4.32 4.18 20.89
C VAL A 46 3.92 5.61 21.31
N GLN A 47 3.18 6.34 20.48
CA GLN A 47 2.69 7.68 20.82
C GLN A 47 1.81 7.68 22.08
N ASN A 48 0.93 6.68 22.18
CA ASN A 48 0.07 6.51 23.36
C ASN A 48 0.88 6.21 24.62
N GLN A 49 1.91 5.36 24.53
CA GLN A 49 2.80 5.07 25.66
C GLN A 49 3.59 6.30 26.12
N LEU A 50 3.94 7.18 25.18
CA LEU A 50 4.61 8.45 25.44
C LEU A 50 3.64 9.56 25.90
N ASN A 51 2.33 9.30 25.92
CA ASN A 51 1.27 10.28 26.23
C ASN A 51 1.36 11.56 25.39
N ILE A 52 1.72 11.43 24.11
CA ILE A 52 1.73 12.52 23.15
C ILE A 52 0.65 12.32 22.08
N GLY A 53 0.23 13.42 21.45
CA GLY A 53 -0.77 13.37 20.40
C GLY A 53 -0.35 12.47 19.24
N VAL A 54 -1.32 11.74 18.68
CA VAL A 54 -1.10 10.87 17.51
C VAL A 54 -1.18 11.72 16.23
N PRO A 55 -0.08 11.81 15.45
CA PRO A 55 -0.11 12.47 14.15
C PRO A 55 -1.10 11.77 13.21
N TRP A 56 -1.86 12.57 12.45
CA TRP A 56 -2.88 12.07 11.52
C TRP A 56 -2.32 11.11 10.46
N LEU A 57 -1.05 11.28 10.07
CA LEU A 57 -0.36 10.44 9.10
C LEU A 57 -0.41 8.95 9.48
N PHE A 58 -0.22 8.61 10.75
CA PHE A 58 -0.21 7.20 11.18
C PHE A 58 -1.58 6.58 11.00
N THR A 59 -2.64 7.26 11.44
CA THR A 59 -4.01 6.80 11.25
C THR A 59 -4.37 6.72 9.77
N PHE A 60 -3.95 7.70 8.97
CA PHE A 60 -4.17 7.71 7.53
C PHE A 60 -3.53 6.49 6.85
N ALA A 61 -2.27 6.19 7.15
CA ALA A 61 -1.57 5.02 6.61
C ALA A 61 -2.24 3.69 7.02
N VAL A 62 -2.72 3.58 8.26
CA VAL A 62 -3.47 2.40 8.74
C VAL A 62 -4.77 2.21 7.94
N ILE A 63 -5.54 3.28 7.74
CA ILE A 63 -6.79 3.21 6.96
C ILE A 63 -6.51 2.88 5.49
N THR A 64 -5.51 3.50 4.88
CA THR A 64 -5.10 3.22 3.49
C THR A 64 -4.66 1.76 3.32
N GLY A 65 -3.89 1.21 4.27
CA GLY A 65 -3.54 -0.21 4.31
C GLY A 65 -4.77 -1.11 4.47
N GLY A 66 -5.70 -0.75 5.34
CA GLY A 66 -6.94 -1.50 5.57
C GLY A 66 -7.85 -1.53 4.35
N LEU A 67 -8.04 -0.39 3.67
CA LEU A 67 -8.78 -0.29 2.42
C LEU A 67 -8.11 -1.10 1.30
N THR A 68 -6.77 -1.12 1.26
CA THR A 68 -6.02 -1.95 0.31
C THR A 68 -6.29 -3.43 0.54
N ILE A 69 -6.20 -3.90 1.79
CA ILE A 69 -6.47 -5.31 2.12
C ILE A 69 -7.93 -5.67 1.78
N LEU A 70 -8.88 -4.80 2.12
CA LEU A 70 -10.29 -4.99 1.78
C LEU A 70 -10.48 -5.10 0.25
N PHE A 71 -9.83 -4.23 -0.51
CA PHE A 71 -9.87 -4.26 -1.98
C PHE A 71 -9.29 -5.57 -2.54
N LEU A 72 -8.18 -6.06 -1.99
CA LEU A 72 -7.62 -7.36 -2.39
C LEU A 72 -8.55 -8.53 -2.08
N ILE A 73 -9.24 -8.52 -0.94
CA ILE A 73 -10.24 -9.54 -0.59
C ILE A 73 -11.38 -9.54 -1.63
N ILE A 74 -11.87 -8.36 -2.01
CA ILE A 74 -12.90 -8.22 -3.05
C ILE A 74 -12.40 -8.77 -4.39
N ILE A 75 -11.16 -8.45 -4.80
CA ILE A 75 -10.55 -8.99 -6.02
C ILE A 75 -10.48 -10.50 -5.98
N LEU A 76 -10.02 -11.10 -4.88
CA LEU A 76 -9.91 -12.55 -4.73
C LEU A 76 -11.28 -13.24 -4.87
N ILE A 77 -12.33 -12.68 -4.26
CA ILE A 77 -13.71 -13.18 -4.38
C ILE A 77 -14.19 -13.10 -5.84
N LEU A 78 -13.96 -11.97 -6.52
CA LEU A 78 -14.38 -11.77 -7.91
C LEU A 78 -13.59 -12.64 -8.90
N ALA A 79 -12.29 -12.84 -8.64
CA ALA A 79 -11.42 -13.72 -9.42
C ALA A 79 -11.85 -15.18 -9.29
N GLY A 80 -12.18 -15.64 -8.06
CA GLY A 80 -12.73 -16.97 -7.83
C GLY A 80 -14.05 -17.23 -8.56
N ARG A 81 -14.86 -16.18 -8.78
CA ARG A 81 -16.11 -16.24 -9.55
C ARG A 81 -15.92 -16.03 -11.06
N ARG A 82 -14.69 -15.79 -11.54
CA ARG A 82 -14.37 -15.42 -12.94
C ARG A 82 -15.19 -14.21 -13.44
N MET A 83 -15.51 -13.29 -12.54
CA MET A 83 -16.29 -12.07 -12.81
C MET A 83 -15.46 -10.81 -12.52
N LEU A 84 -14.18 -10.84 -12.90
CA LEU A 84 -13.27 -9.74 -12.66
C LEU A 84 -13.47 -8.65 -13.74
N ILE A 85 -14.20 -7.59 -13.38
CA ILE A 85 -14.55 -6.49 -14.29
C ILE A 85 -13.43 -5.43 -14.26
N PRO A 86 -12.82 -5.08 -15.40
CA PRO A 86 -11.71 -4.11 -15.47
C PRO A 86 -12.08 -2.72 -14.97
N GLY A 87 -13.28 -2.23 -15.30
CA GLY A 87 -13.71 -0.89 -14.88
C GLY A 87 -13.73 -0.70 -13.35
N GLY A 88 -14.17 -1.73 -12.61
CA GLY A 88 -14.16 -1.69 -11.14
C GLY A 88 -12.74 -1.70 -10.55
N ILE A 89 -11.84 -2.50 -11.13
CA ILE A 89 -10.43 -2.54 -10.69
C ILE A 89 -9.72 -1.25 -11.03
N LEU A 90 -9.98 -0.66 -12.20
CA LEU A 90 -9.37 0.60 -12.62
C LEU A 90 -9.74 1.72 -11.65
N LEU A 91 -11.03 1.87 -11.32
CA LEU A 91 -11.49 2.87 -10.36
C LEU A 91 -10.89 2.64 -8.96
N GLY A 92 -10.94 1.41 -8.46
CA GLY A 92 -10.37 1.08 -7.15
C GLY A 92 -8.86 1.31 -7.08
N SER A 93 -8.14 0.96 -8.16
CA SER A 93 -6.69 1.17 -8.26
C SER A 93 -6.34 2.66 -8.33
N PHE A 94 -7.14 3.48 -9.00
CA PHE A 94 -6.95 4.92 -9.03
C PHE A 94 -7.12 5.56 -7.64
N ILE A 95 -8.18 5.19 -6.92
CA ILE A 95 -8.41 5.70 -5.55
C ILE A 95 -7.25 5.29 -4.64
N LEU A 96 -6.87 4.01 -4.65
CA LEU A 96 -5.76 3.52 -3.82
C LEU A 96 -4.42 4.12 -4.24
N PHE A 97 -4.18 4.37 -5.52
CA PHE A 97 -3.00 5.08 -6.00
C PHE A 97 -2.88 6.46 -5.34
N VAL A 98 -3.94 7.27 -5.36
CA VAL A 98 -3.92 8.60 -4.73
C VAL A 98 -3.66 8.50 -3.23
N LEU A 99 -4.31 7.57 -2.53
CA LEU A 99 -4.10 7.36 -1.10
C LEU A 99 -2.65 6.96 -0.77
N TRP A 100 -2.07 6.04 -1.54
CA TRP A 100 -0.66 5.62 -1.36
C TRP A 100 0.33 6.74 -1.69
N VAL A 101 0.04 7.59 -2.68
CA VAL A 101 0.84 8.79 -2.97
C VAL A 101 0.77 9.78 -1.80
N THR A 102 -0.39 9.99 -1.20
CA THR A 102 -0.51 10.84 -0.01
C THR A 102 0.29 10.28 1.16
N THR A 103 0.20 8.97 1.44
CA THR A 103 1.02 8.31 2.47
C THR A 103 2.52 8.47 2.19
N LEU A 104 2.92 8.33 0.93
CA LEU A 104 4.30 8.49 0.50
C LEU A 104 4.82 9.92 0.76
N ILE A 105 4.09 10.94 0.33
CA ILE A 105 4.50 12.35 0.47
C ILE A 105 4.69 12.70 1.95
N GLU A 106 3.72 12.37 2.79
CA GLU A 106 3.79 12.68 4.22
C GLU A 106 4.92 11.92 4.91
N THR A 107 5.10 10.63 4.59
CA THR A 107 6.24 9.85 5.11
C THR A 107 7.57 10.46 4.66
N ALA A 108 7.66 10.97 3.43
CA ALA A 108 8.85 11.64 2.92
C ALA A 108 9.16 12.94 3.67
N ILE A 109 8.13 13.75 3.96
CA ILE A 109 8.27 15.01 4.73
C ILE A 109 8.76 14.73 6.14
N GLN A 110 8.25 13.68 6.80
CA GLN A 110 8.72 13.30 8.13
C GLN A 110 10.15 12.74 8.11
N LEU A 111 10.48 11.95 7.08
CA LEU A 111 11.78 11.29 6.99
C LEU A 111 12.92 12.25 6.60
N TYR A 112 12.70 13.07 5.57
CA TYR A 112 13.72 13.92 4.95
C TYR A 112 13.45 15.42 5.07
N GLY A 113 12.22 15.82 5.36
CA GLY A 113 11.84 17.21 5.53
C GLY A 113 12.00 17.68 6.98
N ASN A 114 11.08 18.53 7.42
CA ASN A 114 11.15 19.18 8.73
C ASN A 114 10.99 18.21 9.92
N GLY A 115 10.50 16.98 9.68
CA GLY A 115 10.44 15.93 10.73
C GLY A 115 11.81 15.38 11.13
N ASN A 116 12.83 15.56 10.27
CA ASN A 116 14.24 15.29 10.54
C ASN A 116 14.57 13.88 11.09
N VAL A 117 13.71 12.89 10.85
CA VAL A 117 13.89 11.53 11.37
C VAL A 117 15.20 10.92 10.86
N ASN A 118 15.55 11.14 9.58
CA ASN A 118 16.77 10.57 9.01
C ASN A 118 18.05 11.13 9.67
N SER A 119 18.10 12.42 10.01
CA SER A 119 19.24 13.00 10.73
C SER A 119 19.34 12.46 12.14
N ASN A 120 18.22 12.37 12.86
CA ASN A 120 18.18 11.77 14.19
C ASN A 120 18.66 10.31 14.16
N CYS A 121 18.24 9.53 13.16
CA CYS A 121 18.73 8.16 12.96
C CYS A 121 20.25 8.12 12.72
N ASN A 122 20.80 9.06 11.95
CA ASN A 122 22.24 9.12 11.76
C ASN A 122 22.98 9.48 13.05
N ASN A 123 22.48 10.45 13.80
CA ASN A 123 23.15 10.96 15.00
C ASN A 123 23.09 9.97 16.18
N TYR A 124 21.95 9.32 16.39
CA TYR A 124 21.72 8.50 17.59
C TYR A 124 21.85 6.98 17.34
N VAL A 125 21.74 6.52 16.09
CA VAL A 125 21.85 5.09 15.76
C VAL A 125 23.15 4.78 15.05
N ASN A 126 23.41 5.40 13.90
CA ASN A 126 24.56 5.06 13.07
C ASN A 126 25.91 5.48 13.68
N ASN A 127 25.93 6.59 14.42
CA ASN A 127 27.15 7.16 15.01
C ASN A 127 27.35 6.80 16.49
N GLN A 128 26.38 6.15 17.14
CA GLN A 128 26.42 5.81 18.57
C GLN A 128 25.96 4.37 18.80
N GLN A 129 26.69 3.41 18.22
CA GLN A 129 26.37 2.00 18.39
C GLN A 129 26.72 1.51 19.81
N TYR A 130 25.78 0.79 20.44
CA TYR A 130 25.97 0.16 21.74
C TYR A 130 25.92 -1.37 21.62
N HIS A 131 26.68 -2.06 22.46
CA HIS A 131 26.79 -3.52 22.50
C HIS A 131 26.75 -4.04 23.94
N GLY A 132 26.25 -5.26 24.12
CA GLY A 132 26.17 -5.95 25.41
C GLY A 132 24.73 -6.08 25.93
N VAL A 133 24.57 -6.73 27.09
CA VAL A 133 23.26 -6.91 27.73
C VAL A 133 23.05 -5.76 28.72
N SER A 134 22.78 -4.57 28.20
CA SER A 134 22.57 -3.35 28.98
C SER A 134 21.34 -2.56 28.52
N ILE A 135 20.86 -1.66 29.37
CA ILE A 135 19.69 -0.82 29.06
C ILE A 135 20.00 0.12 27.90
N GLU A 136 21.24 0.60 27.78
CA GLU A 136 21.72 1.43 26.69
C GLU A 136 21.64 0.68 25.36
N THR A 137 22.03 -0.61 25.35
CA THR A 137 21.91 -1.45 24.16
C THR A 137 20.44 -1.68 23.78
N LEU A 138 19.55 -1.88 24.74
CA LEU A 138 18.11 -2.00 24.49
C LEU A 138 17.52 -0.70 23.92
N ALA A 139 17.91 0.46 24.46
CA ALA A 139 17.49 1.75 23.95
C ALA A 139 17.96 1.97 22.51
N TRP A 140 19.22 1.65 22.21
CA TRP A 140 19.77 1.72 20.86
C TRP A 140 19.06 0.77 19.89
N LEU A 141 18.80 -0.49 20.27
CA LEU A 141 18.05 -1.44 19.45
C LEU A 141 16.64 -0.94 19.14
N THR A 142 15.99 -0.32 20.12
CA THR A 142 14.66 0.27 19.94
C THR A 142 14.70 1.44 18.95
N GLN A 143 15.68 2.34 19.07
CA GLN A 143 15.86 3.46 18.12
C GLN A 143 16.21 2.96 16.71
N ASN A 144 17.08 1.94 16.60
CA ASN A 144 17.43 1.32 15.33
C ASN A 144 16.20 0.70 14.64
N ASN A 145 15.32 0.05 15.42
CA ASN A 145 14.06 -0.48 14.91
C ASN A 145 13.14 0.64 14.40
N ILE A 146 12.96 1.72 15.16
CA ILE A 146 12.16 2.89 14.74
C ILE A 146 12.67 3.45 13.40
N CYS A 147 13.98 3.65 13.28
CA CYS A 147 14.60 4.15 12.05
C CYS A 147 14.40 3.22 10.85
N SER A 148 14.51 1.91 11.07
CA SER A 148 14.29 0.89 10.04
C SER A 148 12.82 0.85 9.60
N CYS A 149 11.88 0.95 10.55
CA CYS A 149 10.44 1.03 10.30
C CYS A 149 10.08 2.25 9.44
N TRP A 150 10.64 3.42 9.72
CA TRP A 150 10.41 4.62 8.91
C TRP A 150 10.90 4.44 7.46
N LYS A 151 12.11 3.91 7.27
CA LYS A 151 12.67 3.63 5.95
C LYS A 151 11.85 2.56 5.20
N ALA A 152 11.42 1.51 5.90
CA ALA A 152 10.57 0.47 5.33
C ALA A 152 9.19 1.03 4.92
N SER A 153 8.55 1.84 5.77
CA SER A 153 7.26 2.48 5.46
C SER A 153 7.36 3.36 4.22
N PHE A 154 8.45 4.14 4.10
CA PHE A 154 8.72 4.96 2.93
C PHE A 154 8.91 4.12 1.65
N ALA A 155 9.80 3.11 1.71
CA ALA A 155 10.10 2.25 0.56
C ALA A 155 8.87 1.48 0.07
N TRP A 156 8.10 0.89 0.99
CA TRP A 156 6.87 0.18 0.63
C TRP A 156 5.81 1.10 0.04
N SER A 157 5.69 2.34 0.53
CA SER A 157 4.74 3.31 -0.02
C SER A 157 5.06 3.66 -1.48
N ILE A 158 6.35 3.75 -1.85
CA ILE A 158 6.76 3.92 -3.26
C ILE A 158 6.34 2.72 -4.09
N ILE A 159 6.69 1.51 -3.64
CA ILE A 159 6.38 0.27 -4.37
C ILE A 159 4.88 0.16 -4.60
N LEU A 160 4.06 0.40 -3.57
CA LEU A 160 2.61 0.30 -3.67
C LEU A 160 2.02 1.34 -4.62
N ALA A 161 2.48 2.60 -4.58
CA ALA A 161 2.06 3.62 -5.53
C ALA A 161 2.34 3.19 -6.98
N VAL A 162 3.55 2.69 -7.26
CA VAL A 162 3.91 2.21 -8.60
C VAL A 162 3.08 0.99 -9.02
N LEU A 163 2.84 0.04 -8.11
CA LEU A 163 2.06 -1.16 -8.40
C LEU A 163 0.58 -0.85 -8.63
N PHE A 164 0.00 0.14 -7.96
CA PHE A 164 -1.37 0.58 -8.26
C PHE A 164 -1.44 1.34 -9.58
N LEU A 165 -0.42 2.13 -9.92
CA LEU A 165 -0.30 2.74 -11.24
C LEU A 165 -0.23 1.68 -12.34
N TRP A 166 0.56 0.63 -12.13
CA TRP A 166 0.64 -0.50 -13.04
C TRP A 166 -0.71 -1.22 -13.21
N MET A 167 -1.48 -1.40 -12.14
CA MET A 167 -2.82 -2.00 -12.25
C MET A 167 -3.82 -1.17 -13.02
N MET A 168 -3.71 0.16 -12.99
CA MET A 168 -4.52 1.02 -13.86
C MET A 168 -4.21 0.72 -15.33
N VAL A 169 -2.93 0.65 -15.69
CA VAL A 169 -2.48 0.33 -17.06
C VAL A 169 -2.94 -1.08 -17.47
N LEU A 170 -2.77 -2.07 -16.59
CA LEU A 170 -3.18 -3.44 -16.86
C LEU A 170 -4.69 -3.56 -17.07
N SER A 171 -5.48 -2.90 -16.21
CA SER A 171 -6.94 -2.92 -16.32
C SER A 171 -7.42 -2.27 -17.62
N TRP A 172 -6.77 -1.17 -18.02
CA TRP A 172 -7.03 -0.52 -19.31
C TRP A 172 -6.68 -1.42 -20.49
N GLN A 173 -5.54 -2.10 -20.46
CA GLN A 173 -5.15 -3.06 -21.51
C GLN A 173 -6.15 -4.22 -21.61
N VAL A 174 -6.55 -4.80 -20.48
CA VAL A 174 -7.54 -5.90 -20.45
C VAL A 174 -8.90 -5.44 -20.96
N GLN A 175 -9.27 -4.18 -20.74
CA GLN A 175 -10.53 -3.62 -21.25
C GLN A 175 -10.52 -3.49 -22.78
N ASN A 176 -9.38 -3.13 -23.37
CA ASN A 176 -9.25 -2.81 -24.80
C ASN A 176 -8.70 -3.97 -25.66
N TYR A 177 -8.40 -5.13 -25.08
CA TYR A 177 -7.81 -6.27 -25.82
C TYR A 177 -8.83 -6.98 -26.74
N ASP A 178 -10.12 -6.64 -26.66
CA ASP A 178 -11.22 -7.26 -27.42
C ASP A 178 -11.73 -6.40 -28.61
N ASP A 179 -11.01 -5.33 -28.96
CA ASP A 179 -11.23 -4.52 -30.18
C ASP A 179 -9.99 -4.62 -31.10
#